data_AF-A0A5S4T5K0-F1
#
_entry.id   AF-A0A5S4T5K0-F1
#
_cell.length_a   1.000
_cell.length_b   1.000
_cell.length_c   1.000
_cell.angle_alpha   90.00
_cell.angle_beta   90.00
_cell.angle_gamma   90.00
#
_symmetry.space_group_name_H-M   'P 1'
#
loop_
_entity.id
_entity.type
_entity.pdbx_description
1 polymer ?
#
loop_
_entity_poly.entity_id
_entity_poly.type
_entity_poly.pdbx_seq_one_letter_code
_entity_poly.pdbx_strand_id
1 'polypeptide(L)'
;FNQRRGRVVVGNDLRDPEHDNVYVIGDVSAFMDTSCNRPFPTTAQIATRMGTHAAKNVLHQLRGEATEDFSYQPLGTVASVGNTRAFGLVGKLPVKSYPASVIKKSIMNKSLLDIGGLKELLAKGRFDLYH
;
A
#
# COMPACT_ATOMS: atom_id res chain seq x y z
N PHE A 1 -5.19 -21.81 -6.92
CA PHE A 1 -4.07 -20.90 -6.60
C PHE A 1 -3.04 -21.61 -5.75
N ASN A 2 -1.80 -21.65 -6.23
CA ASN A 2 -0.67 -22.18 -5.48
C ASN A 2 -0.23 -21.15 -4.41
N GLN A 3 -0.34 -21.50 -3.12
CA GLN A 3 -0.14 -20.56 -2.01
C GLN A 3 0.88 -21.04 -0.99
N ARG A 4 1.59 -20.08 -0.38
CA ARG A 4 2.50 -20.30 0.76
C ARG A 4 2.11 -19.38 1.90
N ARG A 5 1.76 -19.96 3.06
CA ARG A 5 1.31 -19.21 4.26
C ARG A 5 0.11 -18.29 3.98
N GLY A 6 -0.86 -18.77 3.20
CA GLY A 6 -2.07 -18.02 2.84
C GLY A 6 -1.88 -16.93 1.79
N ARG A 7 -0.71 -16.90 1.12
CA ARG A 7 -0.40 -15.89 0.10
C ARG A 7 -0.03 -16.53 -1.23
N VAL A 8 -0.55 -15.96 -2.32
CA VAL A 8 -0.23 -16.36 -3.70
C VAL A 8 0.96 -15.55 -4.20
N VAL A 9 1.98 -16.22 -4.74
CA VAL A 9 3.10 -15.52 -5.40
C VAL A 9 2.60 -15.04 -6.75
N VAL A 10 2.53 -13.73 -6.93
CA VAL A 10 1.95 -13.11 -8.12
C VAL A 10 3.04 -12.73 -9.14
N GLY A 11 2.63 -12.62 -10.40
CA GLY A 11 3.46 -12.08 -11.47
C GLY A 11 3.74 -10.58 -11.33
N ASN A 12 4.53 -10.05 -12.26
CA ASN A 12 4.92 -8.63 -12.27
C ASN A 12 3.73 -7.69 -12.43
N ASP A 13 2.67 -8.13 -13.10
CA ASP A 13 1.44 -7.38 -13.34
C ASP A 13 0.33 -7.66 -12.30
N LEU A 14 0.69 -8.35 -11.20
CA LEU A 14 -0.17 -8.72 -10.07
C LEU A 14 -1.18 -9.84 -10.35
N ARG A 15 -1.05 -10.56 -11.46
CA ARG A 15 -1.91 -11.70 -11.78
C ARG A 15 -1.43 -13.00 -11.13
N ASP A 16 -2.35 -13.96 -11.01
CA ASP A 16 -2.02 -15.33 -10.62
C ASP A 16 -1.23 -16.01 -11.76
N PRO A 17 -0.15 -16.76 -11.46
CA PRO A 17 0.67 -17.40 -12.49
C PRO A 17 -0.06 -18.44 -13.36
N GLU A 18 -1.18 -18.99 -12.88
CA GLU A 18 -1.96 -19.99 -13.60
C GLU A 18 -3.22 -19.39 -14.26
N HIS A 19 -3.59 -18.14 -13.94
CA HIS A 19 -4.83 -17.52 -14.37
C HIS A 19 -4.65 -16.06 -14.82
N ASP A 20 -4.61 -15.85 -16.14
CA ASP A 20 -4.41 -14.55 -16.78
C ASP A 20 -5.54 -13.52 -16.55
N ASN A 21 -6.67 -13.95 -16.00
CA ASN A 21 -7.85 -13.14 -15.72
C ASN A 21 -8.09 -12.91 -14.21
N VAL A 22 -7.16 -13.34 -13.35
CA VAL A 22 -7.27 -13.20 -11.89
C VAL A 22 -6.14 -12.33 -11.35
N TYR A 23 -6.50 -11.24 -10.67
CA TYR A 23 -5.57 -10.39 -9.93
C TYR A 23 -5.61 -10.72 -8.44
N VAL A 24 -4.45 -10.84 -7.81
CA VAL A 24 -4.34 -11.09 -6.37
C VAL A 24 -3.52 -9.96 -5.73
N ILE A 25 -4.12 -9.20 -4.82
CA ILE A 25 -3.53 -7.96 -4.29
C ILE A 25 -3.62 -7.89 -2.77
N GLY A 26 -2.80 -7.03 -2.15
CA GLY A 26 -2.81 -6.80 -0.72
C GLY A 26 -2.28 -7.98 0.09
N ASP A 27 -2.86 -8.23 1.26
CA ASP A 27 -2.29 -9.18 2.23
C ASP A 27 -2.33 -10.65 1.78
N VAL A 28 -3.17 -10.97 0.79
CA VAL A 28 -3.28 -12.31 0.18
C VAL A 28 -2.30 -12.53 -0.97
N SER A 29 -1.52 -11.52 -1.36
CA SER A 29 -0.50 -11.63 -2.38
C SER A 29 0.92 -11.61 -1.80
N ALA A 30 1.84 -12.20 -2.54
CA ALA A 30 3.27 -12.16 -2.30
C ALA A 30 3.95 -11.65 -3.57
N PHE A 31 4.01 -10.33 -3.70
CA PHE A 31 4.75 -9.66 -4.77
C PHE A 31 6.24 -9.60 -4.42
N MET A 32 7.08 -10.14 -5.29
CA MET A 32 8.51 -10.33 -5.03
C MET A 32 9.31 -9.06 -5.31
N ASP A 33 10.13 -8.63 -4.35
CA ASP A 33 11.14 -7.60 -4.56
C ASP A 33 12.35 -8.24 -5.25
N THR A 34 12.60 -7.82 -6.49
CA THR A 34 13.70 -8.31 -7.32
C THR A 34 15.07 -7.95 -6.74
N SER A 35 15.16 -6.91 -5.92
CA SER A 35 16.44 -6.46 -5.33
C SER A 35 16.95 -7.37 -4.22
N CYS A 36 16.04 -8.01 -3.46
CA CYS A 36 16.39 -8.83 -2.29
C CYS A 36 15.84 -10.26 -2.35
N ASN A 37 15.14 -10.61 -3.43
CA ASN A 37 14.49 -11.90 -3.66
C ASN A 37 13.56 -12.34 -2.50
N ARG A 38 12.86 -11.38 -1.91
CA ARG A 38 11.88 -11.60 -0.84
C ARG A 38 10.59 -10.88 -1.18
N PRO A 39 9.42 -11.37 -0.73
CA PRO A 39 8.19 -10.65 -0.94
C PRO A 39 8.20 -9.33 -0.16
N PHE A 40 7.64 -8.28 -0.75
CA PHE A 40 7.37 -7.05 -0.03
C PHE A 40 6.51 -7.32 1.21
N PRO A 41 6.68 -6.53 2.29
CA PRO A 41 5.82 -6.65 3.47
C PRO A 41 4.36 -6.30 3.12
N THR A 42 3.43 -7.05 3.71
CA THR A 42 1.98 -6.84 3.56
C THR A 42 1.59 -5.58 4.31
N THR A 43 1.38 -4.48 3.58
CA THR A 43 1.03 -3.18 4.15
C THR A 43 -0.11 -2.52 3.40
N ALA A 44 -0.86 -1.65 4.07
CA ALA A 44 -1.88 -0.83 3.42
C ALA A 44 -1.30 0.01 2.26
N GLN A 45 -0.04 0.45 2.37
CA GLN A 45 0.60 1.26 1.32
C GLN A 45 0.74 0.50 0.00
N ILE A 46 1.26 -0.74 0.05
CA ILE A 46 1.38 -1.55 -1.17
C ILE A 46 0.02 -2.04 -1.65
N ALA A 47 -0.90 -2.39 -0.75
CA ALA A 47 -2.25 -2.85 -1.09
C ALA A 47 -3.04 -1.80 -1.90
N THR A 48 -3.02 -0.54 -1.46
CA THR A 48 -3.71 0.55 -2.19
C THR A 48 -3.10 0.77 -3.56
N ARG A 49 -1.76 0.73 -3.68
CA ARG A 49 -1.06 0.87 -4.96
C ARG A 49 -1.36 -0.28 -5.92
N MET A 50 -1.36 -1.50 -5.41
CA MET A 50 -1.76 -2.70 -6.16
C MET A 50 -3.20 -2.60 -6.66
N GLY A 51 -4.13 -2.09 -5.84
CA GLY A 51 -5.52 -1.90 -6.24
C GLY A 51 -5.67 -0.93 -7.42
N THR A 52 -4.99 0.22 -7.37
CA THR A 52 -4.98 1.18 -8.49
C THR A 52 -4.38 0.57 -9.76
N HIS A 53 -3.28 -0.17 -9.62
CA HIS A 53 -2.61 -0.82 -10.76
C HIS A 53 -3.46 -1.93 -11.39
N ALA A 54 -4.03 -2.81 -10.57
CA ALA A 54 -4.90 -3.87 -11.03
C ALA A 54 -6.12 -3.31 -11.76
N ALA A 55 -6.73 -2.22 -11.26
CA ALA A 55 -7.84 -1.56 -11.96
C ALA A 55 -7.43 -1.03 -13.34
N LYS A 56 -6.22 -0.45 -13.46
CA LYS A 56 -5.66 0.00 -14.74
C LYS A 56 -5.47 -1.17 -15.72
N ASN A 57 -4.87 -2.26 -15.26
CA ASN A 57 -4.65 -3.45 -16.10
C ASN A 57 -5.94 -4.16 -16.50
N VAL A 58 -6.96 -4.19 -15.62
CA VAL A 58 -8.30 -4.67 -15.98
C VAL A 58 -8.89 -3.83 -17.12
N LEU A 59 -8.75 -2.51 -17.08
CA LEU A 59 -9.21 -1.64 -18.18
C LEU A 59 -8.45 -1.89 -19.49
N HIS A 60 -7.13 -2.12 -19.43
CA HIS A 60 -6.33 -2.51 -20.59
C HIS A 60 -6.82 -3.82 -21.20
N GLN A 61 -7.03 -4.85 -20.36
CA GLN A 61 -7.54 -6.14 -20.82
C GLN A 61 -8.92 -6.04 -21.47
N LEU A 62 -9.83 -5.23 -20.91
CA LEU A 62 -11.15 -4.97 -21.51
C LEU A 62 -11.06 -4.30 -22.89
N ARG A 63 -9.96 -3.61 -23.20
CA ARG A 63 -9.68 -2.97 -24.49
C ARG A 63 -8.84 -3.83 -25.43
N GLY A 64 -8.40 -5.02 -24.99
CA GLY A 64 -7.46 -5.86 -25.74
C GLY A 64 -6.03 -5.30 -25.78
N GLU A 65 -5.69 -4.41 -24.86
CA GLU A 65 -4.35 -3.84 -24.72
C GLU A 65 -3.49 -4.70 -23.79
N ALA A 66 -2.16 -4.59 -23.92
CA ALA A 66 -1.22 -5.29 -23.06
C ALA A 66 -1.27 -4.77 -21.61
N THR A 67 -1.08 -5.65 -20.64
CA THR A 67 -0.95 -5.29 -19.22
C THR A 67 0.39 -4.63 -18.93
N GLU A 68 0.43 -3.78 -17.92
CA GLU A 68 1.65 -3.14 -17.45
C GLU A 68 2.20 -3.82 -16.19
N ASP A 69 3.53 -3.79 -16.05
CA ASP A 69 4.22 -4.27 -14.85
C ASP A 69 4.01 -3.32 -13.66
N PHE A 70 3.79 -3.89 -12.49
CA PHE A 70 3.70 -3.16 -11.23
C PHE A 70 5.10 -2.88 -10.68
N SER A 71 5.32 -1.65 -10.23
CA SER A 71 6.51 -1.25 -9.49
C SER A 71 6.12 -0.56 -8.19
N TYR A 72 6.83 -0.90 -7.12
CA TYR A 72 6.55 -0.37 -5.80
C TYR A 72 7.82 0.14 -5.12
N GLN A 73 7.74 1.39 -4.66
CA GLN A 73 8.76 2.01 -3.83
C GLN A 73 8.16 2.37 -2.46
N PRO A 74 8.65 1.77 -1.35
CA PRO A 74 8.18 2.13 -0.03
C PRO A 74 8.49 3.59 0.32
N LEU A 75 7.49 4.32 0.81
CA LEU A 75 7.65 5.73 1.24
C LEU A 75 8.09 5.86 2.71
N GLY A 76 8.47 4.75 3.35
CA GLY A 76 8.67 4.67 4.79
C GLY A 76 7.38 4.39 5.55
N THR A 77 7.49 4.23 6.86
CA THR A 77 6.37 3.93 7.76
C THR A 77 6.66 4.52 9.14
N VAL A 78 5.60 5.02 9.77
CA VAL A 78 5.63 5.55 11.14
C VAL A 78 4.71 4.72 12.03
N ALA A 79 5.21 4.31 13.19
CA ALA A 79 4.51 3.56 14.21
C ALA A 79 4.23 4.46 15.42
N SER A 80 2.97 4.52 15.85
CA SER A 80 2.55 5.30 17.02
C SER A 80 2.89 4.59 18.33
N VAL A 81 3.22 5.38 19.36
CA VAL A 81 3.40 4.97 20.76
C VAL A 81 2.51 5.89 21.60
N GLY A 82 1.26 5.49 21.82
CA GLY A 82 0.22 6.37 22.37
C GLY A 82 -0.23 7.45 21.37
N ASN A 83 -0.90 8.49 21.85
CA ASN A 83 -1.50 9.52 20.99
C ASN A 83 -0.51 10.64 20.57
N THR A 84 0.53 10.89 21.37
CA THR A 84 1.43 12.04 21.23
C THR A 84 2.83 11.69 20.75
N ARG A 85 3.20 10.41 20.71
CA ARG A 85 4.53 9.97 20.31
C ARG A 85 4.45 8.93 19.21
N ALA A 86 5.44 8.92 18.34
CA ALA A 86 5.63 7.89 17.34
C ALA A 86 7.11 7.77 16.98
N PHE A 87 7.47 6.77 16.19
CA PHE A 87 8.81 6.66 15.60
C PHE A 87 8.74 5.94 14.26
N GLY A 88 9.73 6.16 13.40
CA GLY A 88 9.81 5.45 12.14
C GLY A 88 10.66 6.16 11.11
N LEU A 89 10.42 5.83 9.84
CA LEU A 89 11.12 6.39 8.69
C LEU A 89 10.11 7.07 7.77
N VAL A 90 10.44 8.27 7.29
CA VAL A 90 9.74 8.92 6.17
C VAL A 90 10.73 8.99 5.02
N GLY A 91 10.48 8.22 3.96
CA GLY A 91 11.50 7.86 2.98
C GLY A 91 12.69 7.21 3.69
N LYS A 92 13.82 7.94 3.74
CA LYS A 92 15.04 7.52 4.43
C LYS A 92 15.33 8.27 5.74
N LEU A 93 14.50 9.27 6.09
CA LEU A 93 14.74 10.13 7.24
C LEU A 93 14.10 9.54 8.51
N PRO A 94 14.86 9.31 9.59
CA PRO A 94 14.30 8.88 10.86
C PRO A 94 13.57 10.02 11.57
N VAL A 95 12.37 9.72 12.07
CA VAL A 95 11.54 10.64 12.83
C VAL A 95 11.12 10.00 14.16
N LYS A 96 11.02 10.78 15.23
CA LYS A 96 10.66 10.31 16.57
C LYS A 96 9.76 11.31 17.30
N SER A 97 9.14 10.83 18.38
CA SER A 97 8.36 11.61 19.35
C SER A 97 7.19 12.36 18.70
N TYR A 98 6.96 13.61 19.11
CA TYR A 98 5.81 14.39 18.69
C TYR A 98 5.75 14.68 17.18
N PRO A 99 6.84 15.12 16.50
CA PRO A 99 6.83 15.31 15.05
C PRO A 99 6.41 14.05 14.29
N ALA A 100 6.85 12.87 14.74
CA ALA A 100 6.45 11.61 14.14
C ALA A 100 4.94 11.33 14.32
N SER A 101 4.34 11.70 15.46
CA SER A 101 2.90 11.51 15.68
C SER A 101 2.08 12.37 14.71
N VAL A 102 2.47 13.63 14.52
CA VAL A 102 1.84 14.53 13.53
C VAL A 102 1.91 13.92 12.14
N ILE A 103 3.10 13.46 11.72
CA ILE A 103 3.30 12.81 10.43
C ILE A 103 2.41 11.57 10.28
N LYS A 104 2.29 10.74 11.32
CA LYS A 104 1.42 9.56 11.30
C LYS A 104 -0.05 9.93 11.04
N LYS A 105 -0.55 10.99 11.68
CA LYS A 105 -1.91 11.50 11.47
C LYS A 105 -2.10 12.04 10.06
N SER A 106 -1.11 12.78 9.53
CA SER A 106 -1.13 13.25 8.14
C SER A 106 -1.16 12.09 7.12
N ILE A 107 -0.40 11.02 7.33
CA ILE A 107 -0.43 9.82 6.47
C ILE A 107 -1.81 9.18 6.47
N MET A 108 -2.46 9.08 7.64
CA MET A 108 -3.83 8.54 7.74
C MET A 108 -4.84 9.42 6.99
N ASN A 109 -4.76 10.75 7.18
CA ASN A 109 -5.63 11.70 6.48
C ASN A 109 -5.44 11.63 4.96
N LYS A 110 -4.20 11.51 4.49
CA LYS A 110 -3.92 11.30 3.07
C LYS A 110 -4.57 10.02 2.55
N SER A 111 -4.49 8.91 3.29
CA SER A 111 -5.14 7.66 2.90
C SER A 111 -6.67 7.80 2.84
N LEU A 112 -7.28 8.54 3.77
CA LEU A 112 -8.72 8.83 3.74
C LEU A 112 -9.10 9.66 2.52
N LEU A 113 -8.30 10.66 2.18
CA LEU A 113 -8.53 11.49 1.00
C LEU A 113 -8.39 10.68 -0.29
N ASP A 114 -7.33 9.88 -0.41
CA ASP A 114 -7.02 9.12 -1.62
C ASP A 114 -8.09 8.03 -1.90
N ILE A 115 -8.72 7.46 -0.86
CA ILE A 115 -9.69 6.36 -0.99
C ILE A 115 -11.14 6.84 -0.89
N GLY A 116 -11.45 7.67 0.12
CA GLY A 116 -12.81 8.11 0.46
C GLY A 116 -13.15 9.54 0.04
N GLY A 117 -12.18 10.29 -0.49
CA GLY A 117 -12.37 11.67 -0.90
C GLY A 117 -12.53 12.65 0.27
N LEU A 118 -12.85 13.90 -0.08
CA LEU A 118 -12.86 15.02 0.88
C LEU A 118 -13.92 14.86 1.98
N LYS A 119 -15.09 14.32 1.64
CA LYS A 119 -16.19 14.10 2.60
C LYS A 119 -15.76 13.16 3.73
N GLU A 120 -15.09 12.06 3.38
CA GLU A 120 -14.62 11.08 4.36
C GLU A 120 -13.46 11.64 5.21
N LEU A 121 -12.55 12.39 4.57
CA LEU A 121 -11.49 13.12 5.28
C LEU A 121 -12.07 14.07 6.34
N LEU A 122 -13.09 14.86 6.00
CA LEU A 122 -13.71 15.79 6.95
C LEU A 122 -14.44 15.07 8.07
N ALA A 123 -15.08 13.93 7.78
CA ALA A 123 -15.84 13.17 8.76
C ALA A 123 -14.98 12.35 9.74
N LYS A 124 -13.85 11.79 9.27
CA LYS A 124 -13.03 10.84 10.05
C LYS A 124 -11.56 11.22 10.18
N GLY A 125 -11.17 12.38 9.66
CA GLY A 125 -9.80 12.86 9.69
C GLY A 125 -9.26 13.05 11.11
N ARG A 126 -7.99 12.70 11.30
CA ARG A 126 -7.23 12.92 12.53
C ARG A 126 -6.58 14.30 12.49
N PHE A 127 -7.33 15.31 12.90
CA PHE A 127 -6.87 16.70 13.02
C PHE A 127 -6.43 17.07 14.44
N ASP A 128 -6.47 16.12 15.37
CA ASP A 128 -6.00 16.23 16.75
C ASP A 128 -4.46 16.28 16.82
N LEU A 129 -3.84 17.22 16.11
CA LEU A 129 -2.39 17.28 15.96
C LEU A 129 -1.69 17.70 17.26
N TYR A 130 -2.41 18.41 18.14
CA TYR A 130 -1.92 18.95 19.42
C TYR A 130 -2.68 18.32 20.60
N HIS A 131 -2.04 18.28 21.78
CA HIS A 131 -2.73 18.23 23.08
C HIS A 131 -2.51 19.58 23.74
#